data_AF-A0A946DHP8-F1
#
_entry.id   AF-A0A946DHP8-F1
#
_cell.length_a   1.000
_cell.length_b   1.000
_cell.length_c   1.000
_cell.angle_alpha   90.00
_cell.angle_beta   90.00
_cell.angle_gamma   90.00
#
_symmetry.space_group_name_H-M   'P 1'
#
loop_
_entity.id
_entity.type
_entity.pdbx_description
1 polymer ?
#
loop_
_entity_poly.entity_id
_entity_poly.type
_entity_poly.pdbx_seq_one_letter_code
_entity_poly.pdbx_strand_id
1 'polypeptide(L)'
;MKKILLSFSLLLLLAACSEEQQNKISRLGVSWLEGNYKVTYADGQHVKSWIIRDSKVTSEPGKGYYYFWVEVNGSKRYVQTPIERSYIEEIE
;
A
#
# COMPACT_ATOMS: atom_id res chain seq x y z
N MET A 1 20.33 -39.51 3.71
CA MET A 1 20.79 -38.83 2.48
C MET A 1 19.64 -38.35 1.60
N LYS A 2 18.72 -39.21 1.11
CA LYS A 2 17.56 -38.78 0.29
C LYS A 2 16.70 -37.66 0.91
N LYS A 3 16.41 -37.73 2.21
CA LYS A 3 15.63 -36.69 2.92
C LYS A 3 16.32 -35.33 2.93
N ILE A 4 17.64 -35.31 3.12
CA ILE A 4 18.46 -34.08 3.09
C ILE A 4 18.48 -33.49 1.69
N LEU A 5 18.62 -34.33 0.66
CA LEU A 5 18.57 -33.90 -0.74
C LEU A 5 17.21 -33.29 -1.10
N LEU A 6 16.13 -33.88 -0.60
CA LEU A 6 14.76 -33.40 -0.79
C LEU A 6 14.56 -32.03 -0.11
N SER A 7 15.01 -31.91 1.15
CA SER A 7 14.98 -30.64 1.89
C SER A 7 15.79 -29.55 1.17
N PHE A 8 16.95 -29.89 0.62
CA PHE A 8 17.80 -28.97 -0.13
C PHE A 8 17.15 -28.52 -1.44
N SER A 9 16.51 -29.44 -2.17
CA SER A 9 15.75 -29.09 -3.39
C SER A 9 14.58 -28.17 -3.11
N LEU A 10 13.90 -28.33 -1.96
CA LEU A 10 12.79 -27.46 -1.56
C LEU A 10 13.27 -26.05 -1.21
N LEU A 11 14.43 -25.92 -0.56
CA LEU A 11 15.04 -24.63 -0.27
C LEU A 11 15.49 -23.89 -1.54
N LEU A 12 16.02 -24.61 -2.53
CA LEU A 12 16.38 -24.04 -3.84
C LEU A 12 15.14 -23.53 -4.61
N LEU A 13 14.00 -24.22 -4.51
CA LEU A 13 12.75 -23.77 -5.11
C LEU A 13 12.20 -22.50 -4.43
N LEU A 14 12.41 -22.33 -3.12
CA LEU A 14 12.03 -21.11 -2.40
C LEU A 14 12.95 -19.92 -2.73
N ALA A 15 14.22 -20.17 -3.06
CA ALA A 15 15.18 -19.14 -3.46
C ALA A 15 15.07 -18.69 -4.93
N ALA A 16 14.26 -19.38 -5.75
CA ALA A 16 14.13 -19.12 -7.19
C ALA A 16 13.14 -18.00 -7.55
N CYS A 17 12.66 -17.20 -6.58
CA CYS A 17 11.89 -16.01 -6.91
C CYS A 17 12.79 -14.95 -7.56
N SER A 18 12.44 -14.49 -8.77
CA SER A 18 13.14 -13.37 -9.40
C SER A 18 13.08 -12.10 -8.53
N GLU A 19 14.04 -11.19 -8.71
CA GLU A 19 14.00 -9.87 -8.05
C GLU A 19 12.67 -9.14 -8.30
N GLU A 20 12.10 -9.26 -9.50
CA GLU A 20 10.78 -8.68 -9.80
C GLU A 20 9.65 -9.30 -8.95
N GLN A 21 9.69 -10.63 -8.72
CA GLN A 21 8.73 -11.30 -7.83
C GLN A 21 8.95 -10.92 -6.37
N GLN A 22 10.20 -10.79 -5.92
CA GLN A 22 10.52 -10.32 -4.57
C GLN A 22 10.06 -8.87 -4.37
N ASN A 23 10.30 -8.00 -5.35
CA ASN A 23 9.81 -6.62 -5.37
C ASN A 23 8.27 -6.57 -5.42
N LYS A 24 7.62 -7.50 -6.13
CA LYS A 24 6.16 -7.62 -6.15
C LYS A 24 5.61 -8.09 -4.79
N ILE A 25 6.25 -9.06 -4.13
CA ILE A 25 5.87 -9.53 -2.80
C ILE A 25 6.12 -8.47 -1.72
N SER A 26 7.24 -7.74 -1.80
CA SER A 26 7.52 -6.58 -0.93
C SER A 26 6.45 -5.50 -1.10
N ARG A 27 5.99 -5.25 -2.33
CA ARG A 27 4.85 -4.36 -2.62
C ARG A 27 3.49 -4.91 -2.14
N LEU A 28 3.32 -6.22 -2.00
CA LEU A 28 2.14 -6.83 -1.38
C LEU A 28 2.14 -6.68 0.15
N GLY A 29 3.33 -6.72 0.77
CA GLY A 29 3.52 -6.61 2.22
C GLY A 29 3.20 -5.24 2.83
N VAL A 30 3.12 -4.18 2.01
CA VAL A 30 2.76 -2.82 2.41
C VAL A 30 1.61 -2.30 1.54
N SER A 31 0.55 -3.11 1.40
CA SER A 31 -0.63 -2.66 0.66
C SER A 31 -1.46 -1.63 1.44
N TRP A 32 -1.21 -1.44 2.74
CA TRP A 32 -1.88 -0.41 3.53
C TRP A 32 -1.07 0.14 4.69
N LEU A 33 -1.36 1.39 5.06
CA LEU A 33 -0.82 2.12 6.19
C LEU A 33 -1.94 2.32 7.22
N GLU A 34 -1.72 1.95 8.47
CA GLU A 34 -2.66 2.14 9.58
C GLU A 34 -2.11 3.16 10.58
N GLY A 35 -2.93 4.14 10.96
CA GLY A 35 -2.51 5.22 11.84
C GLY A 35 -3.21 6.53 11.52
N ASN A 36 -2.55 7.63 11.91
CA ASN A 36 -2.99 8.98 11.64
C ASN A 36 -2.24 9.50 10.42
N TYR A 37 -2.97 9.81 9.35
CA TYR A 37 -2.40 10.28 8.09
C TYR A 37 -3.11 11.51 7.56
N LYS A 38 -2.34 12.35 6.89
CA LYS A 38 -2.84 13.33 5.94
C LYS A 38 -2.54 12.84 4.53
N VAL A 39 -3.60 12.58 3.77
CA VAL A 39 -3.48 12.29 2.33
C VAL A 39 -3.73 13.57 1.57
N THR A 40 -2.83 13.94 0.66
CA THR A 40 -2.99 15.11 -0.20
C THR A 40 -2.94 14.70 -1.67
N TYR A 41 -3.97 15.07 -2.42
CA TYR A 41 -3.99 15.05 -3.87
C TYR A 41 -3.61 16.43 -4.41
N ALA A 42 -2.72 16.49 -5.40
CA ALA A 42 -2.32 17.72 -6.05
C ALA A 42 -2.23 17.54 -7.58
N ASP A 43 -2.93 18.41 -8.31
CA ASP A 43 -2.85 18.55 -9.77
C ASP A 43 -2.85 20.02 -10.16
N GLY A 44 -1.65 20.56 -10.37
CA GLY A 44 -1.45 21.99 -10.59
C GLY A 44 -1.97 22.83 -9.42
N GLN A 45 -2.98 23.67 -9.67
CA GLN A 45 -3.62 24.49 -8.63
C GLN A 45 -4.71 23.75 -7.86
N HIS A 46 -5.15 22.58 -8.33
CA HIS A 46 -6.16 21.79 -7.65
C HIS A 46 -5.50 20.93 -6.57
N VAL A 47 -5.61 21.37 -5.30
CA VAL A 47 -5.08 20.65 -4.15
C VAL A 47 -6.21 20.32 -3.19
N LYS A 48 -6.26 19.06 -2.74
CA LYS A 48 -7.21 18.60 -1.74
C LYS A 48 -6.53 17.67 -0.75
N SER A 49 -6.79 17.90 0.53
CA SER A 49 -6.26 17.06 1.60
C SER A 49 -7.38 16.47 2.44
N TRP A 50 -7.09 15.32 3.01
CA TRP A 50 -7.95 14.64 3.97
C TRP A 50 -7.12 14.23 5.17
N ILE A 51 -7.73 14.33 6.34
CA ILE A 51 -7.18 13.81 7.59
C ILE A 51 -7.87 12.47 7.87
N ILE A 52 -7.07 11.44 8.02
CA ILE A 52 -7.47 10.07 8.34
C ILE A 52 -6.93 9.83 9.74
N ARG A 53 -7.81 9.60 10.72
CA ARG A 53 -7.41 9.31 12.11
C ARG A 53 -7.78 7.88 12.46
N ASP A 54 -6.89 7.19 13.16
CA ASP A 54 -7.05 5.82 13.64
C ASP A 54 -7.64 4.90 12.56
N SER A 55 -7.14 5.04 11.33
CA SER A 55 -7.72 4.37 10.19
C SER A 55 -6.66 4.03 9.15
N LYS A 56 -7.14 3.50 8.03
CA LYS A 56 -6.31 2.83 7.04
C LYS A 56 -6.32 3.56 5.71
N VAL A 57 -5.13 3.78 5.16
CA VAL A 57 -4.92 4.17 3.77
C VAL A 57 -4.39 2.97 3.02
N THR A 58 -5.14 2.49 2.01
CA THR A 58 -4.76 1.31 1.22
C THR A 58 -4.34 1.73 -0.18
N SER A 59 -3.31 1.09 -0.70
CA SER A 59 -2.83 1.24 -2.08
C SER A 59 -3.33 0.09 -2.93
N GLU A 60 -3.74 0.39 -4.16
CA GLU A 60 -4.00 -0.59 -5.21
C GLU A 60 -3.09 -0.24 -6.41
N PRO A 61 -1.79 -0.61 -6.36
CA PRO A 61 -0.82 -0.20 -7.37
C PRO A 61 -1.19 -0.68 -8.78
N GLY A 62 -1.81 -1.85 -8.89
CA GLY A 62 -2.25 -2.40 -10.18
C GLY A 62 -3.33 -1.56 -10.87
N LYS A 63 -4.04 -0.72 -10.12
CA LYS A 63 -5.05 0.22 -10.65
C LYS A 63 -4.66 1.69 -10.49
N GLY A 64 -3.50 1.98 -9.89
CA GLY A 64 -2.92 3.32 -9.82
C GLY A 64 -3.57 4.27 -8.80
N TYR A 65 -4.23 3.78 -7.75
CA TYR A 65 -4.87 4.64 -6.74
C TYR A 65 -4.63 4.22 -5.29
N TYR A 66 -4.66 5.21 -4.39
CA TYR A 66 -4.93 5.01 -2.97
C TYR A 66 -6.43 5.08 -2.71
N TYR A 67 -6.89 4.42 -1.67
CA TYR A 67 -8.25 4.54 -1.19
C TYR A 67 -8.34 4.47 0.34
N PHE A 68 -9.32 5.19 0.88
CA PHE A 68 -9.50 5.34 2.32
C PHE A 68 -10.90 5.87 2.64
N TRP A 69 -11.30 5.75 3.90
CA TRP A 69 -12.53 6.34 4.43
C TRP A 69 -12.20 7.60 5.21
N VAL A 70 -13.01 8.65 5.02
CA VAL A 70 -12.89 9.91 5.74
C VAL A 70 -14.22 10.29 6.35
N GLU A 71 -14.19 10.98 7.47
CA GLU A 71 -15.39 11.60 8.03
C GLU A 71 -15.47 13.06 7.56
N VAL A 72 -16.57 13.42 6.92
CA VAL A 72 -16.85 14.79 6.50
C VAL A 72 -18.25 15.13 6.96
N ASN A 73 -18.38 16.13 7.84
CA ASN A 73 -19.65 16.58 8.42
C ASN A 73 -20.45 15.43 9.07
N GLY A 74 -19.78 14.54 9.82
CA GLY A 74 -20.40 13.40 10.50
C GLY A 74 -20.82 12.25 9.56
N SER A 75 -20.51 12.33 8.27
CA SER A 75 -20.79 11.27 7.30
C SER A 75 -19.49 10.63 6.80
N LYS A 76 -19.46 9.29 6.78
CA LYS A 76 -18.34 8.52 6.21
C LYS A 76 -18.39 8.58 4.69
N ARG A 77 -17.29 9.02 4.08
CA ARG A 77 -17.10 9.06 2.63
C ARG A 77 -15.93 8.18 2.23
N TYR A 78 -16.12 7.37 1.21
CA TYR A 78 -15.05 6.64 0.55
C TYR A 78 -14.36 7.57 -0.45
N VAL A 79 -13.03 7.61 -0.43
CA VAL A 79 -12.20 8.46 -1.28
C VAL A 79 -11.19 7.59 -2.02
N GLN A 80 -10.97 7.91 -3.29
CA GLN A 80 -9.89 7.36 -4.10
C GLN A 80 -9.06 8.51 -4.67
N THR A 81 -7.74 8.38 -4.65
CA THR A 81 -6.82 9.37 -5.23
C THR A 81 -5.75 8.70 -6.07
N PRO A 82 -5.34 9.27 -7.22
CA PRO A 82 -4.28 8.68 -8.05
C PRO A 82 -2.94 8.65 -7.31
N ILE A 83 -2.22 7.52 -7.35
CA ILE A 83 -0.92 7.37 -6.67
C ILE A 83 0.08 8.41 -7.17
N GLU A 84 0.16 8.62 -8.49
CA GLU A 84 1.12 9.54 -9.13
C GLU A 84 0.93 11.02 -8.72
N ARG A 85 -0.22 11.37 -8.16
CA ARG A 85 -0.60 12.73 -7.80
C ARG A 85 -0.97 12.88 -6.34
N SER A 86 -0.65 11.86 -5.54
CA SER A 86 -0.95 11.86 -4.12
C SER A 86 0.29 11.55 -3.31
N TYR A 87 0.39 12.21 -2.17
CA TYR A 87 1.37 11.87 -1.15
C TYR A 87 0.67 11.72 0.20
N ILE A 88 1.29 10.92 1.07
CA ILE A 88 0.74 10.53 2.37
C ILE A 88 1.77 10.95 3.42
N GLU A 89 1.32 11.72 4.40
CA GLU A 89 2.12 12.19 5.53
C GLU A 89 1.57 11.55 6.79
N GLU A 90 2.41 10.88 7.58
CA GLU A 90 2.04 10.49 8.95
C GLU A 90 1.96 11.75 9.82
N ILE A 91 0.95 11.81 10.68
CA ILE A 91 0.72 12.94 11.60
C ILE A 91 0.57 12.40 13.03
N GLU A 92 0.86 13.23 14.04
CA GLU A 92 0.60 12.89 15.45
C GLU A 92 -0.90 12.69 15.74
#